data_AF-A0A7C5YSN7-F1
#
_entry.id   AF-A0A7C5YSN7-F1
#
_cell.length_a   1.000
_cell.length_b   1.000
_cell.length_c   1.000
_cell.angle_alpha   90.00
_cell.angle_beta   90.00
_cell.angle_gamma   90.00
#
_symmetry.space_group_name_H-M   'P 1'
#
loop_
_entity.id
_entity.type
_entity.pdbx_description
1 polymer ?
#
loop_
_entity_poly.entity_id
_entity_poly.type
_entity_poly.pdbx_seq_one_letter_code
_entity_poly.pdbx_strand_id
1 'polypeptide(L)' 'MRKSVVLIFAMTLMLNLGFSSKVVKMQADINTGHLDFAPVPSPDGAVLYFTSMRPDGKGGQDIWV' A
#
# COMPACT_ATOMS: atom_id res chain seq x y z
N MET A 1 10.64 -11.30 15.37
CA MET A 1 10.95 -9.85 15.18
C MET A 1 12.08 -9.72 14.18
N ARG A 2 11.84 -9.30 12.91
CA ARG A 2 12.90 -8.87 11.95
C ARG A 2 12.45 -8.44 10.53
N LYS A 3 11.14 -8.32 10.22
CA LYS A 3 10.72 -7.84 8.88
C LYS A 3 10.63 -6.31 8.78
N SER A 4 10.28 -5.63 9.87
CA SER A 4 10.05 -4.17 9.87
C SER A 4 11.33 -3.34 9.68
N VAL A 5 12.50 -3.82 10.12
CA VAL A 5 13.77 -3.07 9.99
C VAL A 5 14.30 -3.11 8.55
N VAL A 6 14.11 -4.22 7.83
CA VAL A 6 14.55 -4.36 6.43
C VAL A 6 13.71 -3.49 5.49
N LEU A 7 12.39 -3.45 5.72
CA LEU A 7 11.48 -2.65 4.89
C LEU A 7 11.72 -1.14 5.08
N ILE A 8 11.94 -0.69 6.32
CA ILE A 8 12.23 0.72 6.60
C ILE A 8 13.59 1.14 6.02
N PHE A 9 14.61 0.28 6.11
CA PHE A 9 15.93 0.54 5.53
C PHE A 9 15.88 0.60 4.00
N ALA A 10 15.19 -0.36 3.35
CA ALA A 10 15.01 -0.38 1.90
C ALA A 10 14.22 0.83 1.40
N MET A 11 13.14 1.22 2.08
CA MET A 11 12.35 2.41 1.71
C MET A 11 13.16 3.70 1.86
N THR A 12 13.90 3.85 2.96
CA THR A 12 14.78 5.01 3.19
C THR A 12 15.88 5.07 2.14
N LEU A 13 16.47 3.93 1.76
CA LEU A 13 17.50 3.86 0.71
C LEU A 13 16.92 4.20 -0.68
N MET A 14 15.73 3.70 -1.02
CA MET A 14 15.05 4.01 -2.28
C MET A 14 14.72 5.49 -2.44
N LEU A 15 14.32 6.16 -1.34
CA LEU A 15 14.06 7.61 -1.33
C LEU A 15 15.36 8.41 -1.56
N ASN A 16 16.49 7.98 -1.01
CA ASN A 16 17.78 8.67 -1.17
C ASN A 16 18.44 8.41 -2.54
N LEU A 17 18.14 7.29 -3.19
CA LEU A 17 18.70 6.95 -4.51
C LEU A 17 17.93 7.58 -5.69
N GLY A 18 16.88 8.36 -5.42
CA GLY A 18 16.15 9.07 -6.48
C GLY A 18 15.42 8.14 -7.44
N PHE A 19 14.93 6.98 -6.95
CA PHE A 19 14.22 6.03 -7.79
C PHE A 19 12.91 6.66 -8.30
N SER A 20 12.92 7.06 -9.57
CA SER A 20 11.76 7.62 -10.25
C SER A 20 11.33 6.65 -11.34
N SER A 21 10.04 6.30 -11.33
CA SER A 21 9.39 5.62 -12.43
C SER A 21 8.28 6.52 -12.96
N LYS A 22 7.90 6.32 -14.22
CA LYS A 22 6.72 7.01 -14.78
C LYS A 22 5.52 6.69 -13.88
N VAL A 23 4.86 7.71 -13.37
CA VAL A 23 3.61 7.53 -12.62
C VAL A 23 2.57 6.95 -13.57
N VAL A 24 2.07 5.75 -13.26
CA VAL A 24 1.03 5.08 -14.03
C VAL A 24 -0.21 4.95 -13.15
N LYS A 25 -1.35 5.42 -13.65
CA LYS A 25 -2.64 5.22 -12.99
C LYS A 25 -2.93 3.72 -12.94
N MET A 26 -3.38 3.21 -11.79
CA MET A 26 -3.82 1.82 -11.68
C MET A 26 -4.97 1.54 -12.66
N GLN A 27 -5.03 0.31 -13.17
CA GLN A 27 -6.07 -0.07 -14.12
C GLN A 27 -7.48 0.00 -13.52
N ALA A 28 -7.61 -0.22 -12.21
CA ALA A 28 -8.85 -0.12 -11.47
C ALA A 28 -8.92 1.18 -10.66
N ASP A 29 -10.11 1.78 -10.61
CA ASP A 29 -10.44 2.84 -9.65
C ASP A 29 -10.69 2.21 -8.28
N ILE A 30 -9.58 1.90 -7.59
CA ILE A 30 -9.64 1.20 -6.30
C ILE A 30 -9.95 2.12 -5.12
N ASN A 31 -9.66 3.42 -5.25
CA ASN A 31 -9.89 4.40 -4.19
C ASN A 31 -11.37 4.77 -4.14
N THR A 32 -11.85 5.02 -2.93
CA THR A 32 -13.23 5.41 -2.63
C THR A 32 -13.28 6.83 -2.07
N GLY A 33 -14.48 7.30 -1.72
CA GLY A 33 -14.64 8.53 -0.93
C GLY A 33 -14.29 8.38 0.55
N HIS A 34 -13.96 7.16 1.00
CA HIS A 34 -13.53 6.89 2.37
C HIS A 34 -12.01 6.96 2.52
N LEU A 35 -11.52 6.89 3.76
CA LEU A 35 -10.09 6.87 4.01
C LEU A 35 -9.49 5.51 3.58
N ASP A 36 -8.71 5.55 2.50
CA ASP A 36 -7.92 4.43 1.96
C ASP A 36 -6.43 4.73 2.15
N PHE A 37 -5.69 3.90 2.89
CA PHE A 37 -4.30 4.19 3.26
C PHE A 37 -3.47 2.93 3.56
N ALA A 38 -2.15 3.13 3.77
CA ALA A 38 -1.18 2.09 4.07
C ALA A 38 -1.14 0.91 3.05
N PRO A 39 -0.97 1.18 1.74
CA PRO A 39 -0.87 0.12 0.74
C PRO A 39 0.38 -0.74 0.92
N VAL A 40 0.23 -2.06 0.75
CA VAL A 40 1.30 -3.05 0.79
C VAL A 40 1.11 -4.04 -0.38
N PRO A 41 1.95 -4.00 -1.42
CA PRO A 41 1.89 -5.00 -2.49
C PRO A 41 2.37 -6.36 -2.00
N SER A 42 1.80 -7.44 -2.53
CA SER A 42 2.31 -8.80 -2.37
C SER A 42 3.70 -8.94 -3.01
N PRO A 43 4.51 -9.93 -2.61
CA PRO A 43 5.86 -10.11 -3.13
C PRO A 43 5.96 -10.25 -4.65
N ASP A 44 4.92 -10.84 -5.27
CA ASP A 44 4.79 -11.01 -6.72
C ASP A 44 4.11 -9.82 -7.43
N GLY A 45 3.65 -8.81 -6.66
CA GLY A 45 2.95 -7.64 -7.18
C GLY A 45 1.53 -7.92 -7.69
N ALA A 46 0.99 -9.12 -7.50
CA ALA A 46 -0.33 -9.51 -8.02
C ALA A 46 -1.49 -8.99 -7.16
N VAL A 47 -1.25 -8.70 -5.88
CA VAL A 47 -2.25 -8.31 -4.90
C VAL A 47 -1.80 -7.05 -4.17
N LEU A 48 -2.69 -6.08 -3.99
CA LEU A 48 -2.43 -4.89 -3.18
C LEU A 48 -3.30 -4.95 -1.92
N TYR A 49 -2.70 -5.14 -0.76
CA TYR A 49 -3.42 -5.02 0.51
C TYR A 49 -3.42 -3.57 0.96
N PHE A 50 -4.53 -3.06 1.49
CA PHE A 50 -4.60 -1.70 2.03
C PHE A 50 -5.64 -1.61 3.15
N THR A 51 -5.55 -0.56 3.96
CA THR A 51 -6.55 -0.29 5.00
C THR A 51 -7.63 0.62 4.44
N SER A 52 -8.90 0.32 4.72
CA SER A 52 -10.04 1.17 4.36
C SER A 52 -11.07 1.30 5.48
N MET A 53 -11.78 2.44 5.48
CA MET A 53 -12.92 2.74 6.36
C MET A 53 -14.28 2.66 5.62
N ARG A 54 -14.38 1.81 4.60
CA ARG A 54 -15.66 1.56 3.90
C ARG A 54 -16.70 0.95 4.86
N PRO A 55 -17.99 1.31 4.72
CA PRO A 55 -19.03 0.96 5.68
C PRO A 55 -19.43 -0.52 5.70
N ASP A 56 -19.07 -1.28 4.67
CA ASP A 56 -19.29 -2.72 4.54
C ASP A 56 -18.19 -3.57 5.19
N GLY A 57 -17.22 -2.91 5.84
CA GLY A 57 -16.22 -3.52 6.69
C GLY A 57 -16.79 -4.13 7.98
N LYS A 58 -15.92 -4.81 8.74
CA LYS A 58 -16.26 -5.43 10.03
C LYS A 58 -15.90 -4.53 11.21
N GLY A 59 -15.11 -3.48 10.99
CA GLY A 59 -14.66 -2.54 12.01
C GLY A 59 -14.58 -1.10 11.50
N GLY A 60 -13.84 -0.26 12.22
CA GLY A 60 -13.58 1.12 11.77
C GLY A 60 -12.52 1.20 10.68
N GLN A 61 -11.55 0.28 10.70
CA GLN A 61 -10.43 0.19 9.76
C GLN A 61 -10.20 -1.29 9.44
N ASP A 62 -10.49 -1.69 8.21
CA ASP A 62 -10.38 -3.07 7.74
C ASP A 62 -9.33 -3.22 6.65
N ILE A 63 -8.91 -4.47 6.40
CA ILE A 63 -7.97 -4.81 5.32
C ILE A 63 -8.76 -5.15 4.05
N TRP A 64 -8.37 -4.53 2.94
CA TRP A 64 -8.97 -4.65 1.62
C TRP A 64 -7.93 -5.08 0.58
N VAL A 65 -8.43 -5.57 -0.57
CA VAL A 65 -7.67 -6.02 -1.74
C VAL A 65 -8.23 -5.36 -3.00
#